data_AF-A0A9W6UPZ0-F1
#
_entry.id   AF-A0A9W6UPZ0-F1
#
_cell.length_a   1.000
_cell.length_b   1.000
_cell.length_c   1.000
_cell.angle_alpha   90.00
_cell.angle_beta   90.00
_cell.angle_gamma   90.00
#
_symmetry.space_group_name_H-M   'P 1'
#
loop_
_entity.id
_entity.type
_entity.pdbx_description
1 polymer ?
#
loop_
_entity_poly.entity_id
_entity_poly.type
_entity_poly.pdbx_seq_one_letter_code
_entity_poly.pdbx_strand_id
1 'polypeptide(L)'
;MNDDLVPELLAARSAVDELLDSAPAALTPAVHWADGPYVAVAHEDAFTREPDGTAHLEKRRYLLTRVAEHRYPELLAQLARAWHERGWAVDGEADPVLPVLRAKSPHGTAEFRIGFAGNGTLLARVDGLAAPGTSYPFGGASTVPIGPEGAMDTMPRRQDPFWSV
;
A
#
# COMPACT_ATOMS: atom_id res chain seq x y z
N MET A 1 -22.54 -1.04 -11.69
CA MET A 1 -21.78 -1.97 -10.83
C MET A 1 -21.59 -3.21 -11.70
N ASN A 2 -20.34 -3.60 -12.00
CA ASN A 2 -20.09 -4.71 -12.92
C ASN A 2 -20.42 -6.01 -12.19
N ASP A 3 -21.53 -6.65 -12.58
CA ASP A 3 -22.11 -7.79 -11.85
C ASP A 3 -21.41 -9.15 -12.13
N ASP A 4 -20.34 -9.18 -12.93
CA ASP A 4 -19.56 -10.41 -13.17
C ASP A 4 -18.05 -10.15 -12.97
N LEU A 5 -17.62 -9.95 -11.73
CA LEU A 5 -16.20 -10.01 -11.39
C LEU A 5 -15.76 -11.47 -11.27
N VAL A 6 -14.74 -11.85 -12.03
CA VAL A 6 -14.19 -13.22 -12.03
C VAL A 6 -13.72 -13.59 -10.62
N PRO A 7 -13.96 -14.84 -10.14
CA PRO A 7 -13.60 -15.26 -8.77
C PRO A 7 -12.16 -14.98 -8.37
N GLU A 8 -11.21 -15.12 -9.29
CA GLU A 8 -9.79 -14.83 -9.07
C GLU A 8 -9.56 -13.37 -8.67
N LEU A 9 -10.27 -12.43 -9.29
CA LEU A 9 -10.15 -11.00 -9.02
C LEU A 9 -10.76 -10.65 -7.65
N LEU A 10 -11.84 -11.32 -7.25
CA LEU A 10 -12.40 -11.19 -5.90
C LEU A 10 -11.46 -11.74 -4.83
N ALA A 11 -10.84 -12.90 -5.08
CA ALA A 11 -9.83 -13.47 -4.19
C ALA A 11 -8.60 -12.55 -4.06
N ALA A 12 -8.15 -11.97 -5.18
CA ALA A 12 -7.06 -11.01 -5.18
C ALA A 12 -7.41 -9.75 -4.37
N ARG A 13 -8.64 -9.25 -4.47
CA ARG A 13 -9.10 -8.13 -3.64
C ARG A 13 -9.01 -8.46 -2.15
N SER A 14 -9.51 -9.62 -1.74
CA SER A 14 -9.41 -10.06 -0.34
C SER A 14 -7.95 -10.19 0.12
N ALA A 15 -7.07 -10.70 -0.74
CA ALA A 15 -5.63 -10.79 -0.46
C ALA A 15 -4.97 -9.41 -0.32
N VAL A 16 -5.33 -8.45 -1.17
CA VAL A 16 -4.88 -7.05 -1.06
C VAL A 16 -5.34 -6.43 0.26
N ASP A 17 -6.60 -6.64 0.66
CA ASP A 17 -7.13 -6.11 1.92
C ASP A 17 -6.40 -6.71 3.13
N GLU A 18 -6.17 -8.02 3.14
CA GLU A 18 -5.38 -8.72 4.17
C GLU A 18 -3.95 -8.15 4.28
N LEU A 19 -3.29 -7.89 3.14
CA LEU A 19 -1.97 -7.26 3.10
C LEU A 19 -2.02 -5.83 3.67
N LEU A 20 -3.03 -5.03 3.34
CA LEU A 20 -3.15 -3.66 3.84
C LEU A 20 -3.48 -3.60 5.33
N ASP A 21 -4.29 -4.53 5.84
CA ASP A 21 -4.72 -4.57 7.24
C ASP A 21 -3.69 -5.25 8.16
N SER A 22 -2.69 -5.93 7.58
CA SER A 22 -1.72 -6.75 8.30
C SER A 22 -0.86 -6.04 9.35
N ALA A 23 -0.62 -4.73 9.19
CA ALA A 23 0.35 -3.99 10.00
C ALA A 23 -0.16 -2.68 10.63
N PRO A 24 -1.11 -1.93 10.05
CA PRO A 24 -1.61 -0.69 10.65
C PRO A 24 -2.13 -0.82 12.08
N ALA A 25 -2.78 -1.94 12.42
CA ALA A 25 -3.32 -2.19 13.75
C ALA A 25 -2.24 -2.48 14.82
N ALA A 26 -1.02 -2.80 14.41
CA ALA A 26 0.10 -3.02 15.32
C ALA A 26 0.75 -1.70 15.79
N LEU A 27 0.43 -0.58 15.14
CA LEU A 27 1.01 0.70 15.47
C LEU A 27 0.48 1.25 16.79
N THR A 28 1.39 1.54 17.71
CA THR A 28 1.11 2.11 19.02
C THR A 28 2.00 3.35 19.24
N PRO A 29 1.41 4.56 19.37
CA PRO A 29 -0.03 4.86 19.27
C PRO A 29 -0.63 4.63 17.87
N ALA A 30 -1.95 4.47 17.80
CA ALA A 30 -2.65 4.31 16.53
C ALA A 30 -2.46 5.54 15.63
N VAL A 31 -2.36 5.31 14.32
CA VAL A 31 -2.21 6.38 13.32
C VAL A 31 -3.39 6.41 12.35
N HIS A 32 -3.55 7.53 11.65
CA HIS A 32 -4.61 7.71 10.67
C HIS A 32 -4.14 7.31 9.28
N TRP A 33 -5.00 6.60 8.55
CA TRP A 33 -4.76 6.15 7.19
C TRP A 33 -5.90 6.58 6.26
N ALA A 34 -5.61 6.61 4.95
CA ALA A 34 -6.62 6.67 3.91
C ALA A 34 -6.27 5.77 2.73
N ASP A 35 -7.28 5.23 2.07
CA ASP A 35 -7.16 4.22 1.03
C ASP A 35 -7.35 4.82 -0.35
N GLY A 36 -6.39 4.58 -1.22
CA GLY A 36 -6.54 4.74 -2.66
C GLY A 36 -7.51 3.70 -3.25
N PRO A 37 -7.87 3.86 -4.54
CA PRO A 37 -8.64 2.85 -5.25
C PRO A 37 -7.81 1.58 -5.47
N TYR A 38 -8.49 0.46 -5.72
CA TYR A 38 -7.82 -0.70 -6.32
C TYR A 38 -7.45 -0.38 -7.75
N VAL A 39 -6.24 -0.73 -8.13
CA VAL A 39 -5.72 -0.54 -9.47
C VAL A 39 -5.25 -1.89 -10.00
N ALA A 40 -5.77 -2.29 -11.15
CA ALA A 40 -5.19 -3.37 -11.93
C ALA A 40 -4.16 -2.78 -12.89
N VAL A 41 -2.94 -3.28 -12.83
CA VAL A 41 -1.84 -2.83 -13.68
C VAL A 41 -1.49 -4.00 -14.59
N ALA A 42 -1.72 -3.83 -15.89
CA ALA A 42 -1.31 -4.80 -16.89
C ALA A 42 0.22 -4.87 -16.95
N HIS A 43 0.75 -6.07 -17.07
CA HIS A 43 2.16 -6.26 -17.36
C HIS A 43 2.41 -6.09 -18.86
N GLU A 44 3.63 -5.69 -19.16
CA GLU A 44 4.12 -5.50 -20.51
C GLU A 44 5.32 -6.39 -20.73
N ASP A 45 5.43 -6.95 -21.93
CA ASP A 45 6.62 -7.61 -22.40
C ASP A 45 7.82 -6.64 -22.34
N ALA A 46 8.90 -7.08 -21.69
CA ALA A 46 10.07 -6.22 -21.43
C ALA A 46 10.71 -5.63 -22.70
N PHE A 47 10.59 -6.33 -23.83
CA PHE A 47 11.22 -5.93 -25.10
C PHE A 47 10.27 -5.19 -26.04
N THR A 48 9.01 -5.62 -26.14
CA THR A 48 8.05 -5.05 -27.10
C THR A 48 7.21 -3.92 -26.49
N ARG A 49 7.13 -3.85 -25.15
CA ARG A 49 6.20 -2.97 -24.42
C ARG A 49 4.73 -3.24 -24.73
N GLU A 50 4.43 -4.40 -25.30
CA GLU A 50 3.06 -4.84 -25.57
C GLU A 50 2.48 -5.53 -24.33
N PRO A 51 1.16 -5.43 -24.07
CA PRO A 51 0.55 -6.15 -22.96
C PRO A 51 0.73 -7.67 -23.09
N ASP A 52 1.26 -8.32 -22.05
CA ASP A 52 1.51 -9.78 -22.06
C ASP A 52 0.28 -10.62 -21.67
N GLY A 53 -0.86 -9.95 -21.44
CA GLY A 53 -2.14 -10.56 -21.04
C GLY A 53 -2.27 -10.81 -19.53
N THR A 54 -1.23 -10.53 -18.74
CA THR A 54 -1.24 -10.65 -17.29
C THR A 54 -1.31 -9.29 -16.61
N ALA A 55 -1.65 -9.30 -15.33
CA ALA A 55 -1.73 -8.12 -14.50
C ALA A 55 -1.44 -8.46 -13.03
N HIS A 56 -1.26 -7.42 -12.24
CA HIS A 56 -1.39 -7.50 -10.79
C HIS A 56 -2.48 -6.55 -10.32
N LEU A 57 -3.08 -6.89 -9.18
CA LEU A 57 -3.96 -5.99 -8.45
C LEU A 57 -3.16 -5.33 -7.34
N GLU A 58 -3.22 -4.02 -7.25
CA GLU A 58 -2.60 -3.27 -6.17
C GLU A 58 -3.57 -2.27 -5.54
N LYS A 59 -3.29 -1.89 -4.30
CA LYS A 59 -3.94 -0.78 -3.62
C LYS A 59 -2.94 -0.09 -2.71
N ARG A 60 -3.04 1.23 -2.63
CA ARG A 60 -2.20 2.07 -1.78
C ARG A 60 -3.01 2.56 -0.57
N ARG A 61 -2.38 2.56 0.59
CA ARG A 61 -2.87 3.13 1.83
C ARG A 61 -1.86 4.18 2.32
N TYR A 62 -2.33 5.41 2.51
CA TYR A 62 -1.52 6.57 2.81
C TYR A 62 -1.59 6.93 4.28
N LEU A 63 -0.43 7.13 4.90
CA LEU A 63 -0.32 7.57 6.29
C LEU A 63 -0.67 9.05 6.36
N LEU A 64 -1.72 9.40 7.09
CA LEU A 64 -2.17 10.78 7.27
C LEU A 64 -1.68 11.41 8.58
N THR A 65 -1.18 10.60 9.51
CA THR A 65 -0.51 11.08 10.72
C THR A 65 0.91 11.53 10.40
N ARG A 66 1.28 12.74 10.82
CA ARG A 66 2.63 13.26 10.71
C ARG A 66 3.55 12.50 11.64
N VAL A 67 4.63 11.94 11.09
CA VAL A 67 5.68 11.28 11.86
C VAL A 67 6.95 12.13 11.77
N ALA A 68 7.52 12.51 12.90
CA ALA A 68 8.80 13.18 12.98
C ALA A 68 9.90 12.24 12.49
N GLU A 69 10.91 12.76 11.78
CA GLU A 69 11.93 11.93 11.12
C GLU A 69 12.66 10.99 12.09
N HIS A 70 12.96 11.46 13.31
CA HIS A 70 13.61 10.64 14.34
C HIS A 70 12.73 9.49 14.86
N ARG A 71 11.44 9.45 14.52
CA ARG A 71 10.49 8.38 14.84
C ARG A 71 10.31 7.35 13.73
N TYR A 72 10.89 7.57 12.54
CA TYR A 72 10.81 6.59 11.45
C TYR A 72 11.35 5.20 11.84
N PRO A 73 12.48 5.07 12.56
CA PRO A 73 12.95 3.75 12.99
C PRO A 73 11.95 3.01 13.86
N GLU A 74 11.27 3.71 14.78
CA GLU A 74 10.25 3.12 15.67
C GLU A 74 9.02 2.66 14.86
N LEU A 75 8.53 3.50 13.95
CA LEU A 75 7.42 3.15 13.06
C LEU A 75 7.73 1.89 12.25
N LEU A 76 8.91 1.86 11.60
CA LEU A 76 9.33 0.74 10.77
C LEU A 76 9.54 -0.54 11.59
N ALA A 77 10.08 -0.43 12.81
CA ALA A 77 10.27 -1.57 13.70
C ALA A 77 8.93 -2.20 14.12
N GLN A 78 7.91 -1.39 14.41
CA GLN A 78 6.57 -1.90 14.74
C GLN A 78 5.93 -2.63 13.55
N LEU A 79 6.01 -2.07 12.35
CA LEU A 79 5.52 -2.72 11.12
C LEU A 79 6.27 -4.03 10.82
N ALA A 80 7.60 -4.02 10.92
CA ALA A 80 8.44 -5.19 10.69
C ALA A 80 8.13 -6.32 11.68
N ARG A 81 7.95 -5.97 12.97
CA ARG A 81 7.55 -6.93 14.00
C ARG A 81 6.19 -7.57 13.67
N ALA A 82 5.20 -6.76 13.29
CA ALA A 82 3.88 -7.26 12.93
C ALA A 82 3.93 -8.27 11.78
N TRP A 83 4.73 -7.99 10.74
CA TRP A 83 4.91 -8.92 9.63
C TRP A 83 5.70 -10.19 10.02
N HIS A 84 6.72 -10.07 10.86
CA HIS A 84 7.45 -11.23 11.38
C HIS A 84 6.57 -12.15 12.24
N GLU A 85 5.70 -11.60 13.08
CA GLU A 85 4.77 -12.38 13.91
C GLU A 85 3.76 -13.18 13.07
N ARG A 86 3.47 -12.73 11.85
CA ARG A 86 2.66 -13.45 10.85
C ARG A 86 3.47 -14.51 10.08
N GLY A 87 4.77 -14.64 10.34
CA GLY A 87 5.68 -15.54 9.65
C GLY A 87 6.09 -15.07 8.24
N TRP A 88 5.93 -13.78 7.94
CA TRP A 88 6.29 -13.23 6.64
C TRP A 88 7.79 -12.98 6.53
N ALA A 89 8.32 -13.13 5.32
CA ALA A 89 9.70 -12.73 5.05
C ALA A 89 9.75 -11.22 4.89
N VAL A 90 10.48 -10.55 5.78
CA VAL A 90 10.61 -9.09 5.79
C VAL A 90 12.03 -8.73 5.35
N ASP A 91 12.13 -7.78 4.44
CA ASP A 91 13.37 -7.11 4.06
C ASP A 91 13.19 -5.60 4.18
N GLY A 92 14.29 -4.87 4.34
CA GLY A 92 14.26 -3.43 4.51
C GLY A 92 15.50 -2.80 3.93
N GLU A 93 15.32 -1.63 3.35
CA GLU A 93 16.40 -0.76 2.91
C GLU A 93 16.47 0.41 3.88
N ALA A 94 17.54 0.41 4.69
CA ALA A 94 17.84 1.50 5.61
C ALA A 94 18.46 2.69 4.85
N ASP A 95 17.82 3.11 3.75
CA ASP A 95 18.14 4.36 3.09
C ASP A 95 17.81 5.50 4.08
N PRO A 96 18.78 6.34 4.44
CA PRO A 96 18.58 7.40 5.43
C PRO A 96 17.65 8.52 4.94
N VAL A 97 17.35 8.57 3.63
CA VAL A 97 16.52 9.59 2.96
C VAL A 97 15.13 9.04 2.62
N LEU A 98 15.05 7.80 2.14
CA LEU A 98 13.80 7.18 1.69
C LEU A 98 13.68 5.75 2.23
N PRO A 99 13.43 5.59 3.54
CA PRO A 99 13.40 4.26 4.12
C PRO A 99 12.24 3.44 3.54
N VAL A 100 12.54 2.18 3.23
CA VAL A 100 11.57 1.23 2.69
C VAL A 100 11.63 -0.07 3.49
N LEU A 101 10.44 -0.62 3.77
CA LEU A 101 10.26 -1.92 4.38
C LEU A 101 9.34 -2.75 3.48
N ARG A 102 9.72 -3.99 3.19
CA ARG A 102 8.96 -4.90 2.33
C ARG A 102 8.69 -6.19 3.08
N ALA A 103 7.54 -6.79 2.81
CA ALA A 103 7.20 -8.11 3.27
C ALA A 103 6.65 -8.95 2.13
N LYS A 104 7.04 -10.22 2.11
CA LYS A 104 6.48 -11.26 1.24
C LYS A 104 5.63 -12.19 2.08
N SER A 105 4.36 -12.30 1.69
CA SER A 105 3.40 -13.23 2.28
C SER A 105 3.02 -14.31 1.25
N PRO A 106 2.32 -15.37 1.66
CA PRO A 106 1.73 -16.33 0.73
C PRO A 106 0.70 -15.71 -0.24
N HIS A 107 0.17 -14.53 0.08
CA HIS A 107 -0.86 -13.85 -0.69
C HIS A 107 -0.31 -12.82 -1.69
N GLY A 108 0.93 -12.34 -1.49
CA GLY A 108 1.52 -11.29 -2.31
C GLY A 108 2.59 -10.50 -1.55
N THR A 109 2.71 -9.22 -1.88
CA THR A 109 3.73 -8.33 -1.30
C THR A 109 3.10 -7.11 -0.65
N ALA A 110 3.72 -6.67 0.44
CA ALA A 110 3.44 -5.39 1.08
C ALA A 110 4.74 -4.57 1.11
N GLU A 111 4.69 -3.30 0.70
CA GLU A 111 5.81 -2.37 0.77
C GLU A 111 5.35 -1.11 1.50
N PHE A 112 5.99 -0.78 2.62
CA PHE A 112 5.84 0.51 3.26
C PHE A 112 7.06 1.38 2.97
N ARG A 113 6.81 2.58 2.44
CA ARG A 113 7.85 3.56 2.16
C ARG A 113 7.52 4.90 2.76
N ILE A 114 8.53 5.63 3.20
CA ILE A 114 8.40 7.04 3.59
C ILE A 114 9.10 7.86 2.53
N GLY A 115 8.34 8.71 1.83
CA GLY A 115 8.85 9.59 0.80
C GLY A 115 9.25 10.97 1.33
N PHE A 116 9.56 11.88 0.38
CA PHE A 116 9.87 13.27 0.68
C PHE A 116 8.73 13.98 1.42
N ALA A 117 9.11 14.85 2.36
CA ALA A 117 8.18 15.51 3.29
C ALA A 117 7.41 14.55 4.23
N GLY A 118 7.90 13.31 4.37
CA GLY A 118 7.42 12.33 5.36
C GLY A 118 6.15 11.59 4.95
N ASN A 119 5.78 11.59 3.66
CA ASN A 119 4.59 10.90 3.18
C ASN A 119 4.79 9.37 3.22
N GLY A 120 4.15 8.73 4.21
CA GLY A 120 4.12 7.27 4.32
C GLY A 120 3.12 6.65 3.35
N THR A 121 3.54 5.64 2.59
CA THR A 121 2.67 4.87 1.69
C THR A 121 2.89 3.38 1.91
N LEU A 122 1.81 2.67 2.24
CA LEU A 122 1.73 1.21 2.23
C LEU A 122 1.13 0.76 0.89
N LEU A 123 1.90 0.06 0.08
CA LEU A 123 1.46 -0.59 -1.16
C LEU A 123 1.25 -2.07 -0.90
N ALA A 124 0.06 -2.59 -1.19
CA ALA A 124 -0.20 -4.02 -1.27
C ALA A 124 -0.36 -4.42 -2.73
N ARG A 125 0.27 -5.52 -3.14
CA ARG A 125 0.21 -6.07 -4.50
C ARG A 125 0.01 -7.58 -4.48
N VAL A 126 -0.86 -8.04 -5.36
CA VAL A 126 -1.12 -9.46 -5.67
C VAL A 126 -0.96 -9.67 -7.16
N ASP A 127 0.05 -10.46 -7.54
CA ASP A 127 0.39 -10.79 -8.93
C ASP A 127 -0.39 -12.00 -9.46
N GLY A 128 -0.21 -12.31 -10.75
CA GLY A 128 -0.69 -13.55 -11.36
C GLY A 128 -2.14 -13.52 -11.83
N LEU A 129 -2.67 -12.34 -12.13
CA LEU A 129 -4.03 -12.18 -12.65
C LEU A 129 -4.02 -12.12 -14.18
N ALA A 130 -5.12 -12.57 -14.79
CA ALA A 130 -5.42 -12.18 -16.17
C ALA A 130 -5.74 -10.67 -16.22
N ALA A 131 -5.28 -9.99 -17.26
CA ALA A 131 -5.54 -8.56 -17.43
C ALA A 131 -7.06 -8.29 -17.56
N PRO A 132 -7.68 -7.52 -16.64
CA PRO A 132 -9.14 -7.35 -16.62
C PRO A 132 -9.67 -6.37 -17.68
N GLY A 133 -8.82 -5.87 -18.59
CA GLY A 133 -9.19 -4.88 -19.62
C GLY A 133 -9.52 -3.48 -19.09
N THR A 134 -9.41 -3.24 -17.77
CA THR A 134 -9.63 -1.95 -17.11
C THR A 134 -8.67 -1.76 -15.94
N SER A 135 -8.18 -0.54 -15.73
CA SER A 135 -7.33 -0.24 -14.58
C SER A 135 -8.09 -0.17 -13.26
N TYR A 136 -9.42 -0.01 -13.28
CA TYR A 136 -10.24 0.15 -12.07
C TYR A 136 -11.38 -0.88 -12.03
N PRO A 137 -11.06 -2.18 -11.88
CA PRO A 137 -12.07 -3.22 -11.97
C PRO A 137 -13.11 -3.16 -10.83
N PHE A 138 -12.78 -2.50 -9.72
CA PHE A 138 -13.68 -2.26 -8.58
C PHE A 138 -14.22 -0.81 -8.51
N GLY A 139 -14.03 -0.04 -9.58
CA GLY A 139 -14.28 1.41 -9.58
C GLY A 139 -13.16 2.23 -8.94
N GLY A 140 -13.24 3.54 -9.09
CA GLY A 140 -12.21 4.50 -8.65
C GLY A 140 -12.44 5.10 -7.26
N ALA A 141 -13.23 4.46 -6.40
CA ALA A 141 -13.54 5.00 -5.08
C ALA A 141 -12.27 5.08 -4.20
N SER A 142 -12.09 6.20 -3.51
CA SER A 142 -10.97 6.45 -2.60
C SER A 142 -11.45 7.20 -1.37
N THR A 143 -10.80 6.95 -0.22
CA THR A 143 -10.99 7.73 1.01
C THR A 143 -9.88 8.76 1.23
N VAL A 144 -8.95 8.89 0.28
CA VAL A 144 -7.90 9.92 0.33
C VAL A 144 -8.56 11.30 0.20
N PRO A 145 -8.25 12.25 1.09
CA PRO A 145 -8.75 13.61 0.97
C PRO A 145 -8.41 14.21 -0.39
N ILE A 146 -9.28 15.05 -0.92
CA ILE A 146 -9.02 15.80 -2.15
C ILE A 146 -8.51 17.19 -1.77
N GLY A 147 -7.36 17.55 -2.32
CA GLY A 147 -6.74 18.86 -2.13
C GLY A 147 -7.45 19.96 -2.93
N PRO A 148 -7.04 21.22 -2.76
CA PRO A 148 -7.66 22.37 -3.43
C PRO A 148 -7.66 22.28 -4.96
N GLU A 149 -6.69 21.57 -5.55
CA GLU A 149 -6.55 21.39 -7.00
C GLU A 149 -7.30 20.18 -7.55
N GLY A 150 -8.10 19.48 -6.74
CA GLY A 150 -8.82 18.27 -7.16
C GLY A 150 -7.96 17.00 -7.19
N ALA A 151 -6.68 17.10 -6.85
CA ALA A 151 -5.77 15.96 -6.72
C ALA A 151 -5.90 15.28 -5.34
N MET A 152 -5.56 13.99 -5.28
CA MET A 152 -5.42 13.26 -4.01
C MET A 152 -4.38 13.96 -3.13
N ASP A 153 -4.79 14.32 -1.91
CA ASP A 153 -3.95 14.94 -0.90
C ASP A 153 -3.47 13.88 0.09
N THR A 154 -2.29 13.32 -0.21
CA THR A 154 -1.65 12.26 0.58
C THR A 154 -0.75 12.83 1.67
N MET A 155 -0.81 14.14 1.95
CA MET A 155 0.11 14.77 2.89
C MET A 155 -0.26 14.44 4.35
N PRO A 156 0.71 14.01 5.16
CA PRO A 156 0.45 13.67 6.56
C PRO A 156 0.35 14.94 7.41
N ARG A 157 -0.87 15.46 7.57
CA ARG A 157 -1.12 16.71 8.32
C ARG A 157 -1.67 16.49 9.73
N ARG A 158 -2.17 15.30 10.05
CA ARG A 158 -2.75 15.01 11.37
C ARG A 158 -1.63 14.90 12.40
N GLN A 159 -1.72 15.70 13.45
CA GLN A 159 -0.75 15.67 14.54
C GLN A 159 -1.11 14.56 15.53
N ASP A 160 -0.08 13.95 16.09
CA ASP A 160 -0.17 13.00 17.21
C ASP A 160 0.90 13.35 18.26
N PRO A 161 0.57 13.32 19.57
CA PRO A 161 1.50 13.73 20.63
C PRO A 161 2.77 12.89 20.75
N PHE A 162 2.80 11.66 20.21
CA PHE A 162 3.97 10.80 20.21
C PHE A 162 4.67 10.81 18.86
N TRP A 163 3.91 10.66 17.76
CA TRP A 163 4.51 10.52 16.44
C TRP A 163 5.01 11.84 15.87
N SER A 164 4.36 12.97 16.16
CA SER A 164 4.63 14.23 15.49
C SER A 164 5.65 15.14 16.19
N VAL A 165 6.14 14.73 17.38
CA VAL A 165 7.07 15.50 18.22
C VAL A 165 8.47 14.92 18.24
#